data_AF-A0A7V2T1N8-F1
#
_entry.id   AF-A0A7V2T1N8-F1
#
_cell.length_a   1.000
_cell.length_b   1.000
_cell.length_c   1.000
_cell.angle_alpha   90.00
_cell.angle_beta   90.00
_cell.angle_gamma   90.00
#
_symmetry.space_group_name_H-M   'P 1'
#
loop_
_entity.id
_entity.type
_entity.pdbx_description
1 polymer ?
#
loop_
_entity_poly.entity_id
_entity_poly.type
_entity_poly.pdbx_seq_one_letter_code
_entity_poly.pdbx_strand_id
1 'polypeptide(L)'
;MEYLATIIFISPLAILKALTAKHDLLTIPWVEVYKKPIYFGGIKEIKRGAIYLVAWIIASVTISLIVAFTLKNSSEIAKYVYDYIGYDNENVGTAGLITIVVFNIALYLHLVSKTKYIVKKRIKDLPPTISNKKINKPENYEMPDNKKEAIRFLLRKIYYLVPYLLSHIYRFFYCESSHLVHGAARLTFDKYGKEIILNFFESHLANSKDSDLAKLSTSLIDAKMEGYDRALALLEMKIELKGYNSTNKYIQNYIKKLRAEPQFEIERRSSIRKQPALIKEIKFINSGTSHLGTIPEYCSDFSGLYLATKTSINPNQVITLVVGDQMCEAIIVHKNVLTTYQKTYSGCGVKITSENAKSILSEQLCA
;
A
#
# COMPACT_ATOMS: atom_id res chain seq x y z
N MET A 1 36.79 -8.52 13.12
CA MET A 1 35.70 -8.02 14.00
C MET A 1 34.66 -7.23 13.19
N GLU A 2 35.03 -6.17 12.48
CA GLU A 2 34.09 -5.36 11.67
C GLU A 2 33.30 -6.18 10.63
N TYR A 3 33.96 -7.09 9.93
CA TYR A 3 33.31 -7.95 8.94
C TYR A 3 32.36 -9.01 9.54
N LEU A 4 32.62 -9.46 10.76
CA LEU A 4 31.73 -10.35 11.50
C LEU A 4 30.46 -9.59 11.89
N ALA A 5 30.61 -8.34 12.32
CA ALA A 5 29.50 -7.42 12.55
C ALA A 5 28.70 -7.17 11.27
N THR A 6 29.34 -6.94 10.12
CA THR A 6 28.65 -6.81 8.82
C THR A 6 27.80 -8.03 8.49
N ILE A 7 28.29 -9.26 8.72
CA ILE A 7 27.50 -10.47 8.47
C ILE A 7 26.38 -10.65 9.47
N ILE A 8 26.64 -10.42 10.76
CA ILE A 8 25.69 -10.57 11.86
C ILE A 8 24.59 -9.50 11.82
N PHE A 9 24.89 -8.29 11.34
CA PHE A 9 23.92 -7.20 11.29
C PHE A 9 23.30 -7.04 9.89
N ILE A 10 24.08 -6.99 8.81
CA ILE A 10 23.55 -6.70 7.47
C ILE A 10 22.79 -7.88 6.89
N SER A 11 23.26 -9.12 7.09
CA SER A 11 22.57 -10.29 6.50
C SER A 11 21.18 -10.48 7.13
N PRO A 12 21.02 -10.53 8.47
CA PRO A 12 19.71 -10.63 9.09
C PRO A 12 18.82 -9.42 8.77
N LEU A 13 19.36 -8.19 8.73
CA LEU A 13 18.57 -7.01 8.36
C LEU A 13 18.11 -7.03 6.89
N ALA A 14 18.96 -7.47 5.96
CA ALA A 14 18.62 -7.59 4.55
C ALA A 14 17.61 -8.72 4.31
N ILE A 15 17.78 -9.86 4.97
CA ILE A 15 16.84 -10.99 4.93
C ILE A 15 15.51 -10.58 5.54
N LEU A 16 15.52 -9.94 6.72
CA LEU A 16 14.32 -9.41 7.36
C LEU A 16 13.60 -8.43 6.44
N LYS A 17 14.31 -7.46 5.86
CA LYS A 17 13.73 -6.52 4.88
C LYS A 17 13.20 -7.23 3.63
N ALA A 18 13.89 -8.22 3.10
CA ALA A 18 13.47 -8.98 1.92
C ALA A 18 12.18 -9.75 2.18
N LEU A 19 12.12 -10.44 3.32
CA LEU A 19 10.95 -11.21 3.73
C LEU A 19 9.78 -10.30 4.05
N THR A 20 10.04 -9.19 4.76
CA THR A 20 9.03 -8.18 5.04
C THR A 20 8.47 -7.57 3.76
N ALA A 21 9.32 -7.25 2.78
CA ALA A 21 8.90 -6.58 1.56
C ALA A 21 8.14 -7.51 0.59
N LYS A 22 8.41 -8.82 0.60
CA LYS A 22 7.69 -9.80 -0.24
C LYS A 22 6.35 -10.21 0.36
N HIS A 23 6.33 -10.39 1.67
CA HIS A 23 5.20 -11.02 2.37
C HIS A 23 4.39 -10.04 3.23
N ASP A 24 4.80 -8.77 3.29
CA ASP A 24 4.07 -7.70 4.01
C ASP A 24 3.70 -8.13 5.46
N LEU A 25 4.66 -8.77 6.13
CA LEU A 25 4.50 -9.46 7.43
C LEU A 25 4.65 -8.57 8.65
N LEU A 26 5.64 -7.68 8.65
CA LEU A 26 5.79 -6.67 9.71
C LEU A 26 4.65 -5.64 9.67
N THR A 27 3.75 -5.80 8.70
CA THR A 27 2.62 -4.95 8.40
C THR A 27 1.28 -5.63 8.68
N ILE A 28 1.28 -6.68 9.52
CA ILE A 28 0.17 -6.85 10.49
C ILE A 28 0.00 -5.50 11.19
N PRO A 29 -1.23 -5.00 11.38
CA PRO A 29 -1.45 -3.67 11.94
C PRO A 29 -1.17 -3.72 13.45
N TRP A 30 0.07 -3.94 13.86
CA TRP A 30 0.47 -4.15 15.26
C TRP A 30 -0.03 -3.04 16.16
N VAL A 31 -0.03 -1.79 15.67
CA VAL A 31 -0.64 -0.65 16.36
C VAL A 31 -2.13 -0.89 16.66
N GLU A 32 -2.91 -1.38 15.70
CA GLU A 32 -4.31 -1.75 15.92
C GLU A 32 -4.45 -3.02 16.77
N VAL A 33 -3.54 -3.99 16.64
CA VAL A 33 -3.49 -5.20 17.48
C VAL A 33 -3.35 -4.84 18.95
N TYR A 34 -2.44 -3.92 19.28
CA TYR A 34 -2.25 -3.44 20.64
C TYR A 34 -3.38 -2.53 21.12
N LYS A 35 -3.97 -1.71 20.24
CA LYS A 35 -5.09 -0.82 20.59
C LYS A 35 -6.42 -1.57 20.76
N LYS A 36 -6.62 -2.68 20.05
CA LYS A 36 -7.88 -3.43 20.00
C LYS A 36 -7.64 -4.93 20.19
N PRO A 37 -7.05 -5.35 21.33
CA PRO A 37 -6.63 -6.74 21.52
C PRO A 37 -7.79 -7.74 21.45
N ILE A 38 -9.03 -7.29 21.73
CA ILE A 38 -10.25 -8.10 21.66
C ILE A 38 -10.48 -8.68 20.25
N TYR A 39 -10.14 -7.94 19.19
CA TYR A 39 -10.27 -8.43 17.82
C TYR A 39 -9.35 -9.62 17.52
N PHE A 40 -8.28 -9.77 18.29
CA PHE A 40 -7.18 -10.70 18.02
C PHE A 40 -7.08 -11.81 19.07
N GLY A 41 -8.18 -12.13 19.76
CA GLY A 41 -8.22 -13.19 20.78
C GLY A 41 -7.63 -12.77 22.14
N GLY A 42 -7.33 -11.49 22.32
CA GLY A 42 -6.79 -10.93 23.56
C GLY A 42 -5.27 -10.99 23.66
N ILE A 43 -4.75 -10.46 24.77
CA ILE A 43 -3.29 -10.25 24.98
C ILE A 43 -2.50 -11.57 24.94
N LYS A 44 -3.09 -12.67 25.41
CA LYS A 44 -2.43 -14.00 25.43
C LYS A 44 -2.12 -14.48 24.01
N GLU A 45 -3.10 -14.42 23.11
CA GLU A 45 -2.92 -14.85 21.72
C GLU A 45 -1.97 -13.91 20.97
N ILE A 46 -2.05 -12.59 21.21
CA ILE A 46 -1.10 -11.62 20.66
C ILE A 46 0.34 -11.96 21.04
N LYS A 47 0.59 -12.30 22.32
CA LYS A 47 1.92 -12.72 22.77
C LYS A 47 2.37 -14.00 22.06
N ARG A 48 1.46 -14.96 21.88
CA ARG A 48 1.73 -16.21 21.15
C ARG A 48 2.09 -15.93 19.69
N GLY A 49 1.33 -15.08 18.99
CA GLY A 49 1.65 -14.62 17.63
C GLY A 49 3.00 -13.90 17.54
N ALA A 50 3.34 -13.08 18.52
CA ALA A 50 4.66 -12.43 18.58
C ALA A 50 5.81 -13.44 18.74
N ILE A 51 5.62 -14.49 19.56
CA ILE A 51 6.61 -15.58 19.71
C ILE A 51 6.80 -16.31 18.38
N TYR A 52 5.71 -16.66 17.67
CA TYR A 52 5.79 -17.31 16.36
C TYR A 52 6.47 -16.42 15.32
N LEU A 53 6.23 -15.10 15.35
CA LEU A 53 6.94 -14.16 14.48
C LEU A 53 8.45 -14.19 14.74
N VAL A 54 8.87 -14.14 16.00
CA VAL A 54 10.28 -14.21 16.37
C VAL A 54 10.90 -15.54 15.93
N ALA A 55 10.23 -16.67 16.19
CA ALA A 55 10.69 -17.99 15.77
C ALA A 55 10.85 -18.09 14.25
N TRP A 56 9.90 -17.55 13.49
CA TRP A 56 9.95 -17.48 12.03
C TRP A 56 11.12 -16.62 11.51
N ILE A 57 11.37 -15.46 12.13
CA ILE A 57 12.52 -14.60 11.80
C ILE A 57 13.82 -15.38 12.02
N ILE A 58 13.97 -16.01 13.19
CA ILE A 58 15.17 -16.78 13.53
C ILE A 58 15.37 -17.92 12.53
N ALA A 59 14.35 -18.72 12.24
CA ALA A 59 14.43 -19.81 11.28
C ALA A 59 14.87 -19.32 9.88
N SER A 60 14.28 -18.22 9.41
CA SER A 60 14.59 -17.63 8.09
C SER A 60 16.02 -17.10 7.99
N VAL A 61 16.53 -16.51 9.08
CA VAL A 61 17.92 -16.07 9.19
C VAL A 61 18.86 -17.27 9.21
N THR A 62 18.55 -18.29 10.01
CA THR A 62 19.36 -19.52 10.12
C THR A 62 19.51 -20.23 8.77
N ILE A 63 18.42 -20.42 8.02
CA ILE A 63 18.48 -21.04 6.68
C ILE A 63 19.37 -20.23 5.74
N SER A 64 19.18 -18.92 5.69
CA SER A 64 19.99 -18.06 4.82
C SER A 64 21.46 -18.08 5.22
N LEU A 65 21.78 -18.12 6.52
CA LEU A 65 23.15 -18.25 7.02
C LEU A 65 23.76 -19.61 6.69
N ILE A 66 23.02 -20.72 6.84
CA ILE A 66 23.48 -22.07 6.47
C ILE A 66 23.82 -22.12 4.97
N VAL A 67 22.93 -21.61 4.12
CA VAL A 67 23.16 -21.55 2.67
C VAL A 67 24.38 -20.69 2.35
N ALA A 68 24.48 -19.51 2.96
CA ALA A 68 25.59 -18.61 2.71
C ALA A 68 26.94 -19.18 3.21
N PHE A 69 26.93 -19.92 4.32
CA PHE A 69 28.10 -20.63 4.85
C PHE A 69 28.49 -21.83 3.97
N THR A 70 27.52 -22.55 3.43
CA THR A 70 27.74 -23.65 2.47
C THR A 70 28.39 -23.13 1.18
N LEU A 71 27.93 -21.96 0.70
CA LEU A 71 28.53 -21.28 -0.46
C LEU A 71 29.96 -20.79 -0.16
N LYS A 72 30.20 -20.25 1.05
CA LYS A 72 31.53 -19.82 1.49
C LYS A 72 32.56 -20.95 1.52
N ASN A 73 32.20 -22.10 2.10
CA ASN A 73 33.13 -23.22 2.26
C ASN A 73 33.32 -24.05 0.97
N SER A 74 32.54 -23.75 -0.07
CA SER A 74 32.72 -24.32 -1.39
C SER A 74 33.69 -23.45 -2.19
N SER A 75 34.99 -23.68 -2.04
CA SER A 75 36.05 -22.86 -2.66
C SER A 75 35.85 -22.65 -4.17
N GLU A 76 35.37 -23.66 -4.90
CA GLU A 76 35.06 -23.57 -6.33
C GLU A 76 33.86 -22.65 -6.64
N ILE A 77 32.84 -22.62 -5.79
CA ILE A 77 31.63 -21.79 -5.97
C ILE A 77 31.93 -20.34 -5.62
N ALA A 78 32.61 -20.12 -4.50
CA ALA A 78 33.06 -18.79 -4.10
C ALA A 78 33.87 -18.17 -5.23
N LYS A 79 34.94 -18.85 -5.68
CA LYS A 79 35.81 -18.40 -6.78
C LYS A 79 35.01 -18.06 -8.05
N TYR A 80 34.08 -18.92 -8.48
CA TYR A 80 33.23 -18.65 -9.64
C TYR A 80 32.39 -17.37 -9.49
N VAL A 81 31.82 -17.13 -8.31
CA VAL A 81 31.05 -15.90 -8.03
C VAL A 81 31.95 -14.67 -8.07
N TYR A 82 33.20 -14.76 -7.59
CA TYR A 82 34.17 -13.65 -7.63
C TYR A 82 34.66 -13.35 -9.03
N ASP A 83 35.01 -14.38 -9.80
CA ASP A 83 35.43 -14.24 -11.19
C ASP A 83 34.30 -13.60 -12.03
N TYR A 84 33.04 -13.98 -11.77
CA TYR A 84 31.87 -13.38 -12.43
C TYR A 84 31.68 -11.89 -12.08
N ILE A 85 32.04 -11.48 -10.87
CA ILE A 85 31.91 -10.09 -10.39
C ILE A 85 33.17 -9.26 -10.69
N GLY A 86 34.26 -9.90 -11.16
CA GLY A 86 35.52 -9.26 -11.51
C GLY A 86 36.38 -8.89 -10.31
N TYR A 87 36.39 -9.71 -9.26
CA TYR A 87 37.19 -9.49 -8.05
C TYR A 87 38.45 -10.36 -8.07
N ASP A 88 39.62 -9.77 -7.77
CA ASP A 88 40.91 -10.47 -7.86
C ASP A 88 41.13 -11.47 -6.71
N ASN A 89 41.68 -12.64 -7.05
CA ASN A 89 41.64 -13.86 -6.23
C ASN A 89 42.67 -13.91 -5.07
N GLU A 90 43.52 -12.91 -4.89
CA GLU A 90 44.64 -12.98 -3.92
C GLU A 90 44.22 -12.87 -2.45
N ASN A 91 43.00 -12.43 -2.15
CA ASN A 91 42.47 -12.29 -0.78
C ASN A 91 41.26 -13.19 -0.51
N VAL A 92 41.45 -14.51 -0.63
CA VAL A 92 40.38 -15.53 -0.50
C VAL A 92 39.67 -15.49 0.88
N GLY A 93 40.32 -15.00 1.93
CA GLY A 93 39.73 -14.88 3.28
C GLY A 93 38.58 -13.86 3.37
N THR A 94 38.70 -12.71 2.69
CA THR A 94 37.62 -11.72 2.54
C THR A 94 36.62 -12.12 1.45
N ALA A 95 37.06 -12.96 0.51
CA ALA A 95 36.24 -13.62 -0.49
C ALA A 95 35.31 -14.72 0.07
N GLY A 96 35.18 -14.93 1.38
CA GLY A 96 34.04 -15.70 1.91
C GLY A 96 32.80 -14.82 2.11
N LEU A 97 33.04 -13.56 2.44
CA LEU A 97 32.06 -12.66 3.04
C LEU A 97 31.26 -11.91 1.97
N ILE A 98 31.93 -11.51 0.89
CA ILE A 98 31.29 -10.84 -0.24
C ILE A 98 30.29 -11.78 -0.94
N THR A 99 30.54 -13.10 -1.04
CA THR A 99 29.59 -14.09 -1.56
C THR A 99 28.32 -14.12 -0.71
N ILE A 100 28.47 -14.08 0.62
CA ILE A 100 27.35 -14.03 1.56
C ILE A 100 26.53 -12.75 1.34
N VAL A 101 27.19 -11.59 1.23
CA VAL A 101 26.52 -10.30 1.01
C VAL A 101 25.82 -10.27 -0.36
N VAL A 102 26.49 -10.67 -1.42
CA VAL A 102 25.93 -10.71 -2.80
C VAL A 102 24.75 -11.67 -2.90
N PHE A 103 24.85 -12.86 -2.28
CA PHE A 103 23.74 -13.81 -2.21
C PHE A 103 22.52 -13.19 -1.52
N ASN A 104 22.71 -12.54 -0.37
CA ASN A 104 21.62 -11.88 0.36
C ASN A 104 21.00 -10.72 -0.44
N ILE A 105 21.81 -9.94 -1.17
CA ILE A 105 21.33 -8.89 -2.08
C ILE A 105 20.54 -9.50 -3.24
N ALA A 106 21.03 -10.57 -3.86
CA ALA A 106 20.34 -11.25 -4.95
C ALA A 106 19.02 -11.88 -4.51
N LEU A 107 18.99 -12.48 -3.31
CA LEU A 107 17.78 -12.98 -2.67
C LEU A 107 16.80 -11.83 -2.39
N TYR A 108 17.26 -10.71 -1.84
CA TYR A 108 16.45 -9.49 -1.66
C TYR A 108 15.84 -9.00 -2.99
N LEU A 109 16.67 -8.84 -4.03
CA LEU A 109 16.22 -8.38 -5.35
C LEU A 109 15.24 -9.36 -6.01
N HIS A 110 15.37 -10.66 -5.74
CA HIS A 110 14.44 -11.68 -6.24
C HIS A 110 13.11 -11.65 -5.49
N LEU A 111 13.16 -11.56 -4.15
CA LEU A 111 11.96 -11.55 -3.31
C LEU A 111 11.14 -10.26 -3.49
N VAL A 112 11.80 -9.14 -3.75
CA VAL A 112 11.15 -7.84 -4.00
C VAL A 112 11.03 -7.60 -5.52
N SER A 113 10.03 -8.22 -6.16
CA SER A 113 9.82 -8.18 -7.63
C SER A 113 9.81 -6.76 -8.23
N LYS A 114 9.39 -5.75 -7.46
CA LYS A 114 9.43 -4.33 -7.83
C LYS A 114 10.85 -3.77 -8.00
N THR A 115 11.81 -4.25 -7.22
CA THR A 115 13.20 -3.77 -7.30
C THR A 115 13.87 -4.26 -8.57
N LYS A 116 13.53 -5.46 -9.05
CA LYS A 116 14.00 -5.99 -10.35
C LYS A 116 13.56 -5.11 -11.53
N TYR A 117 12.34 -4.57 -11.48
CA TYR A 117 11.83 -3.61 -12.47
C TYR A 117 12.51 -2.23 -12.36
N ILE A 118 12.67 -1.70 -11.14
CA ILE A 118 13.33 -0.40 -10.89
C ILE A 118 14.82 -0.45 -11.25
N VAL A 119 15.50 -1.55 -10.93
CA VAL A 119 16.92 -1.77 -11.27
C VAL A 119 17.08 -1.99 -12.77
N LYS A 120 16.22 -2.78 -13.44
CA LYS A 120 16.25 -2.88 -14.91
C LYS A 120 15.98 -1.54 -15.60
N LYS A 121 15.07 -0.72 -15.05
CA LYS A 121 14.79 0.62 -15.55
C LYS A 121 16.02 1.53 -15.37
N ARG A 122 16.59 1.59 -14.16
CA ARG A 122 17.82 2.36 -13.88
C ARG A 122 19.06 1.87 -14.62
N ILE A 123 19.18 0.57 -14.92
CA ILE A 123 20.28 0.00 -15.74
C ILE A 123 20.10 0.36 -17.21
N LYS A 124 18.86 0.44 -17.72
CA LYS A 124 18.58 1.00 -19.04
C LYS A 124 18.85 2.50 -19.13
N ASP A 125 18.66 3.22 -18.03
CA ASP A 125 18.83 4.67 -17.94
C ASP A 125 20.25 5.10 -17.54
N LEU A 126 21.15 4.15 -17.21
CA LEU A 126 22.58 4.40 -17.02
C LEU A 126 23.23 4.56 -18.41
N PRO A 127 24.06 5.59 -18.63
CA PRO A 127 24.81 5.70 -19.89
C PRO A 127 25.64 4.42 -20.10
N PRO A 128 25.86 3.97 -21.34
CA PRO A 128 26.56 2.71 -21.67
C PRO A 128 28.03 2.66 -21.22
N THR A 129 28.50 3.66 -20.48
CA THR A 129 29.90 3.88 -20.12
C THR A 129 30.47 2.96 -19.03
N ILE A 130 29.67 2.10 -18.38
CA ILE A 130 30.23 1.04 -17.52
C ILE A 130 30.59 -0.23 -18.34
N SER A 131 30.30 -0.26 -19.64
CA SER A 131 30.53 -1.44 -20.50
C SER A 131 31.93 -1.56 -21.10
N ASN A 132 32.84 -0.58 -20.94
CA ASN A 132 34.09 -0.56 -21.70
C ASN A 132 35.38 -0.55 -20.87
N LYS A 133 35.34 -0.95 -19.59
CA LYS A 133 36.51 -1.69 -19.09
C LYS A 133 36.35 -3.10 -19.62
N LYS A 134 37.18 -3.47 -20.61
CA LYS A 134 37.43 -4.88 -20.94
C LYS A 134 37.61 -5.60 -19.61
N ILE A 135 36.60 -6.37 -19.21
CA ILE A 135 36.78 -7.38 -18.18
C ILE A 135 37.78 -8.30 -18.86
N ASN A 136 39.05 -8.22 -18.45
CA ASN A 136 40.02 -9.22 -18.82
C ASN A 136 39.43 -10.52 -18.31
N LYS A 137 38.88 -11.33 -19.22
CA LYS A 137 38.50 -12.70 -18.88
C LYS A 137 39.78 -13.34 -18.34
N PRO A 138 39.78 -13.88 -17.11
CA PRO A 138 40.97 -14.51 -16.57
C PRO A 138 41.31 -15.69 -17.49
N GLU A 139 42.45 -15.59 -18.17
CA GLU A 139 42.85 -16.50 -19.24
C GLU A 139 43.37 -17.85 -18.71
N ASN A 140 43.40 -18.11 -17.41
CA ASN A 140 43.97 -19.35 -16.88
C ASN A 140 43.16 -19.95 -15.70
N TYR A 141 41.92 -20.34 -15.98
CA TYR A 141 41.25 -21.38 -15.18
C TYR A 141 40.28 -22.20 -16.04
N GLU A 142 40.80 -23.26 -16.66
CA GLU A 142 39.99 -24.28 -17.32
C GLU A 142 39.36 -25.19 -16.25
N MET A 143 38.25 -24.73 -15.65
CA MET A 143 37.37 -25.65 -14.96
C MET A 143 36.64 -26.49 -16.02
N PRO A 144 36.69 -27.84 -15.95
CA PRO A 144 36.05 -28.68 -16.95
C PRO A 144 34.54 -28.40 -16.97
N ASP A 145 33.94 -28.40 -18.16
CA ASP A 145 32.58 -27.89 -18.39
C ASP A 145 31.53 -28.58 -17.51
N ASN A 146 31.73 -29.87 -17.21
CA ASN A 146 30.90 -30.65 -16.31
C ASN A 146 30.83 -30.08 -14.87
N LYS A 147 31.94 -29.54 -14.34
CA LYS A 147 31.97 -28.89 -13.02
C LYS A 147 31.28 -27.52 -13.06
N LYS A 148 31.44 -26.76 -14.16
CA LYS A 148 30.76 -25.46 -14.33
C LYS A 148 29.25 -25.64 -14.41
N GLU A 149 28.81 -26.66 -15.12
CA GLU A 149 27.40 -27.08 -15.22
C GLU A 149 26.85 -27.43 -13.84
N ALA A 150 27.58 -28.22 -13.04
CA ALA A 150 27.19 -28.63 -11.70
C ALA A 150 27.05 -27.45 -10.73
N ILE A 151 27.99 -26.49 -10.74
CA ILE A 151 27.91 -25.27 -9.92
C ILE A 151 26.74 -24.38 -10.33
N ARG A 152 26.53 -24.18 -11.64
CA ARG A 152 25.37 -23.43 -12.15
C ARG A 152 24.05 -24.11 -11.76
N PHE A 153 24.00 -25.43 -11.84
CA PHE A 153 22.85 -26.22 -11.42
C PHE A 153 22.56 -26.05 -9.93
N LEU A 154 23.58 -26.14 -9.07
CA LEU A 154 23.46 -25.95 -7.63
C LEU A 154 23.00 -24.52 -7.27
N LEU A 155 23.60 -23.50 -7.88
CA LEU A 155 23.20 -22.10 -7.68
C LEU A 155 21.76 -21.86 -8.14
N ARG A 156 21.34 -22.44 -9.28
CA ARG A 156 19.94 -22.41 -9.71
C ARG A 156 19.04 -23.08 -8.67
N LYS A 157 19.39 -24.28 -8.21
CA LYS A 157 18.61 -25.00 -7.19
C LYS A 157 18.46 -24.19 -5.90
N ILE A 158 19.54 -23.61 -5.37
CA ILE A 158 19.49 -22.73 -4.20
C ILE A 158 18.60 -21.51 -4.47
N TYR A 159 18.76 -20.89 -5.64
CA TYR A 159 18.02 -19.69 -6.04
C TYR A 159 16.51 -19.94 -6.14
N TYR A 160 16.06 -21.14 -6.48
CA TYR A 160 14.64 -21.51 -6.52
C TYR A 160 14.13 -22.08 -5.19
N LEU A 161 14.94 -22.90 -4.52
CA LEU A 161 14.54 -23.63 -3.31
C LEU A 161 14.43 -22.72 -2.09
N VAL A 162 15.35 -21.76 -1.91
CA VAL A 162 15.36 -20.87 -0.74
C VAL A 162 14.10 -19.98 -0.70
N PRO A 163 13.70 -19.29 -1.78
CA PRO A 163 12.43 -18.55 -1.80
C PRO A 163 11.20 -19.42 -1.54
N TYR A 164 11.20 -20.67 -2.00
CA TYR A 164 10.12 -21.62 -1.79
C TYR A 164 10.01 -22.05 -0.32
N LEU A 165 11.14 -22.39 0.30
CA LEU A 165 11.23 -22.77 1.70
C LEU A 165 10.84 -21.61 2.62
N LEU A 166 11.32 -20.40 2.35
CA LEU A 166 10.93 -19.19 3.07
C LEU A 166 9.44 -18.91 2.96
N SER A 167 8.84 -19.16 1.78
CA SER A 167 7.39 -19.06 1.58
C SER A 167 6.61 -20.12 2.35
N HIS A 168 7.17 -21.31 2.59
CA HIS A 168 6.55 -22.35 3.40
C HIS A 168 6.56 -22.00 4.88
N ILE A 169 7.71 -21.58 5.41
CA ILE A 169 7.85 -21.17 6.81
C ILE A 169 6.95 -19.96 7.08
N TYR A 170 6.83 -19.06 6.10
CA TYR A 170 5.86 -17.97 6.11
C TYR A 170 4.40 -18.44 6.24
N ARG A 171 3.95 -19.37 5.41
CA ARG A 171 2.58 -19.91 5.48
C ARG A 171 2.34 -20.57 6.84
N PHE A 172 3.34 -21.29 7.36
CA PHE A 172 3.27 -21.91 8.68
C PHE A 172 3.06 -20.87 9.79
N PHE A 173 3.77 -19.73 9.76
CA PHE A 173 3.54 -18.63 10.71
C PHE A 173 2.09 -18.15 10.69
N TYR A 174 1.49 -17.98 9.52
CA TYR A 174 0.10 -17.51 9.39
C TYR A 174 -0.93 -18.57 9.79
N CYS A 175 -0.68 -19.85 9.50
CA CYS A 175 -1.49 -20.95 10.00
C CYS A 175 -1.53 -20.97 11.54
N GLU A 176 -0.35 -20.89 12.18
CA GLU A 176 -0.23 -20.87 13.65
C GLU A 176 -0.73 -19.56 14.28
N SER A 177 -0.76 -18.47 13.50
CA SER A 177 -1.24 -17.15 13.91
C SER A 177 -2.60 -16.81 13.31
N SER A 178 -3.47 -17.81 13.08
CA SER A 178 -4.79 -17.64 12.46
C SER A 178 -5.63 -16.56 13.14
N HIS A 179 -5.55 -16.41 14.46
CA HIS A 179 -6.20 -15.33 15.22
C HIS A 179 -5.79 -13.92 14.76
N LEU A 180 -4.54 -13.72 14.30
CA LEU A 180 -4.09 -12.45 13.74
C LEU A 180 -4.75 -12.18 12.38
N VAL A 181 -4.92 -13.22 11.57
CA VAL A 181 -5.59 -13.14 10.26
C VAL A 181 -7.07 -12.86 10.45
N HIS A 182 -7.75 -13.65 11.27
CA HIS A 182 -9.16 -13.48 11.60
C HIS A 182 -9.44 -12.09 12.19
N GLY A 183 -8.63 -11.64 13.15
CA GLY A 183 -8.79 -10.31 13.74
C GLY A 183 -8.55 -9.18 12.74
N ALA A 184 -7.56 -9.33 11.86
CA ALA A 184 -7.29 -8.36 10.81
C ALA A 184 -8.38 -8.33 9.73
N ALA A 185 -8.96 -9.48 9.38
CA ALA A 185 -10.10 -9.60 8.48
C ALA A 185 -11.33 -8.91 9.08
N ARG A 186 -11.67 -9.20 10.34
CA ARG A 186 -12.77 -8.54 11.07
C ARG A 186 -12.58 -7.03 11.14
N LEU A 187 -11.39 -6.57 11.51
CA LEU A 187 -11.07 -5.14 11.56
C LEU A 187 -11.24 -4.46 10.18
N THR A 188 -10.86 -5.14 9.10
CA THR A 188 -11.02 -4.64 7.73
C THR A 188 -12.49 -4.61 7.33
N PHE A 189 -13.22 -5.68 7.67
CA PHE A 189 -14.63 -5.81 7.40
C PHE A 189 -15.42 -4.69 8.10
N ASP A 190 -15.20 -4.47 9.40
CA ASP A 190 -15.90 -3.44 10.16
C ASP A 190 -15.56 -2.02 9.67
N LYS A 191 -14.36 -1.83 9.12
CA LYS A 191 -13.92 -0.56 8.55
C LYS A 191 -14.60 -0.22 7.22
N TYR A 192 -14.81 -1.20 6.35
CA TYR A 192 -15.28 -0.97 4.97
C TYR A 192 -16.71 -1.43 4.71
N GLY A 193 -17.25 -2.34 5.51
CA GLY A 193 -18.58 -2.90 5.37
C GLY A 193 -18.66 -4.02 4.34
N LYS A 194 -19.67 -4.89 4.52
CA LYS A 194 -19.95 -6.08 3.70
C LYS A 194 -19.94 -5.82 2.20
N GLU A 195 -20.71 -4.83 1.76
CA GLU A 195 -20.95 -4.57 0.33
C GLU A 195 -19.67 -4.18 -0.41
N ILE A 196 -18.86 -3.30 0.18
CA ILE A 196 -17.59 -2.90 -0.41
C ILE A 196 -16.65 -4.10 -0.56
N ILE A 197 -16.60 -4.97 0.45
CA ILE A 197 -15.72 -6.14 0.45
C ILE A 197 -16.14 -7.17 -0.60
N LEU A 198 -17.43 -7.51 -0.66
CA LEU A 198 -17.94 -8.46 -1.65
C LEU A 198 -17.73 -7.95 -3.07
N ASN A 199 -18.11 -6.71 -3.35
CA ASN A 199 -17.96 -6.11 -4.67
C ASN A 199 -16.47 -5.98 -5.07
N PHE A 200 -15.59 -5.69 -4.09
CA PHE A 200 -14.15 -5.75 -4.30
C PHE A 200 -13.72 -7.14 -4.77
N PHE A 201 -14.13 -8.22 -4.10
CA PHE A 201 -13.72 -9.57 -4.47
C PHE A 201 -14.29 -10.02 -5.80
N GLU A 202 -15.51 -9.66 -6.14
CA GLU A 202 -16.10 -9.92 -7.46
C GLU A 202 -15.28 -9.25 -8.57
N SER A 203 -15.00 -7.95 -8.42
CA SER A 203 -14.16 -7.20 -9.36
C SER A 203 -12.72 -7.73 -9.39
N HIS A 204 -12.18 -8.11 -8.23
CA HIS A 204 -10.82 -8.59 -8.11
C HIS A 204 -10.64 -9.94 -8.78
N LEU A 205 -11.54 -10.90 -8.55
CA LEU A 205 -11.50 -12.23 -9.14
C LEU A 205 -11.67 -12.19 -10.66
N ALA A 206 -12.54 -11.33 -11.18
CA ALA A 206 -12.69 -11.14 -12.62
C ALA A 206 -11.38 -10.69 -13.32
N ASN A 207 -10.51 -9.98 -12.59
CA ASN A 207 -9.29 -9.36 -13.12
C ASN A 207 -8.00 -10.07 -12.65
N SER A 208 -8.09 -11.10 -11.83
CA SER A 208 -6.97 -11.71 -11.11
C SER A 208 -6.66 -13.11 -11.61
N LYS A 209 -5.37 -13.47 -11.66
CA LYS A 209 -4.90 -14.85 -11.91
C LYS A 209 -4.70 -15.66 -10.61
N ASP A 210 -5.26 -15.22 -9.49
CA ASP A 210 -5.06 -15.84 -8.16
C ASP A 210 -5.93 -17.10 -8.03
N SER A 211 -5.42 -18.24 -8.50
CA SER A 211 -6.16 -19.50 -8.63
C SER A 211 -6.72 -20.01 -7.30
N ASP A 212 -6.00 -19.80 -6.20
CA ASP A 212 -6.40 -20.30 -4.88
C ASP A 212 -7.60 -19.51 -4.34
N LEU A 213 -7.61 -18.19 -4.55
CA LEU A 213 -8.74 -17.33 -4.19
C LEU A 213 -9.97 -17.61 -5.06
N ALA A 214 -9.77 -17.91 -6.36
CA ALA A 214 -10.85 -18.29 -7.27
C ALA A 214 -11.49 -19.62 -6.85
N LYS A 215 -10.68 -20.64 -6.54
CA LYS A 215 -11.16 -21.93 -6.03
C LYS A 215 -11.97 -21.77 -4.74
N LEU A 216 -11.45 -21.00 -3.78
CA LEU A 216 -12.17 -20.73 -2.53
C LEU A 216 -13.51 -20.05 -2.80
N SER A 217 -13.55 -19.03 -3.66
CA SER A 217 -14.79 -18.33 -4.01
C SER A 217 -15.85 -19.30 -4.56
N THR A 218 -15.46 -20.21 -5.47
CA THR A 218 -16.37 -21.24 -5.99
C THR A 218 -16.85 -22.18 -4.88
N SER A 219 -15.95 -22.71 -4.04
CA SER A 219 -16.35 -23.61 -2.95
C SER A 219 -17.28 -22.95 -1.92
N LEU A 220 -17.10 -21.66 -1.63
CA LEU A 220 -17.98 -20.92 -0.73
C LEU A 220 -19.38 -20.70 -1.34
N ILE A 221 -19.46 -20.48 -2.66
CA ILE A 221 -20.72 -20.41 -3.40
C ILE A 221 -21.42 -21.77 -3.37
N ASP A 222 -20.69 -22.85 -3.65
CA ASP A 222 -21.23 -24.22 -3.63
C ASP A 222 -21.75 -24.61 -2.23
N ALA A 223 -21.06 -24.14 -1.18
CA ALA A 223 -21.46 -24.30 0.22
C ALA A 223 -22.61 -23.37 0.66
N LYS A 224 -23.15 -22.54 -0.24
CA LYS A 224 -24.21 -21.54 0.05
C LYS A 224 -23.86 -20.58 1.18
N MET A 225 -22.57 -20.25 1.35
CA MET A 225 -22.15 -19.23 2.31
C MET A 225 -22.43 -17.84 1.72
N GLU A 226 -23.20 -17.04 2.45
CA GLU A 226 -23.64 -15.73 1.99
C GLU A 226 -23.22 -14.59 2.93
N GLY A 227 -23.20 -13.38 2.38
CA GLY A 227 -23.07 -12.16 3.16
C GLY A 227 -21.80 -12.04 3.99
N TYR A 228 -21.95 -12.08 5.31
CA TYR A 228 -20.89 -11.83 6.29
C TYR A 228 -19.79 -12.89 6.23
N ASP A 229 -20.17 -14.17 6.31
CA ASP A 229 -19.21 -15.27 6.42
C ASP A 229 -18.40 -15.44 5.13
N ARG A 230 -19.04 -15.25 3.98
CA ARG A 230 -18.36 -15.25 2.67
C ARG A 230 -17.33 -14.12 2.56
N ALA A 231 -17.70 -12.90 2.99
CA ALA A 231 -16.81 -11.75 2.94
C ALA A 231 -15.59 -11.92 3.86
N LEU A 232 -15.79 -12.46 5.06
CA LEU A 232 -14.69 -12.77 5.97
C LEU A 232 -13.77 -13.86 5.43
N ALA A 233 -14.30 -14.98 4.95
CA ALA A 233 -13.48 -16.07 4.42
C ALA A 233 -12.60 -15.61 3.23
N LEU A 234 -13.16 -14.79 2.34
CA LEU A 234 -12.40 -14.21 1.23
C LEU A 234 -11.33 -13.22 1.71
N LEU A 235 -11.63 -12.39 2.72
CA LEU A 235 -10.67 -11.48 3.34
C LEU A 235 -9.52 -12.24 4.01
N GLU A 236 -9.82 -13.27 4.78
CA GLU A 236 -8.85 -14.09 5.50
C GLU A 236 -7.87 -14.75 4.53
N MET A 237 -8.39 -15.41 3.50
CA MET A 237 -7.58 -16.01 2.45
C MET A 237 -6.72 -14.96 1.75
N LYS A 238 -7.26 -13.76 1.47
CA LYS A 238 -6.49 -12.70 0.82
C LYS A 238 -5.36 -12.18 1.72
N ILE A 239 -5.62 -12.02 3.00
CA ILE A 239 -4.64 -11.61 4.01
C ILE A 239 -3.56 -12.68 4.18
N GLU A 240 -3.91 -13.96 4.19
CA GLU A 240 -2.93 -15.05 4.26
C GLU A 240 -2.02 -15.07 3.02
N LEU A 241 -2.60 -14.90 1.83
CA LEU A 241 -1.88 -14.94 0.56
C LEU A 241 -1.01 -13.70 0.30
N LYS A 242 -1.46 -12.50 0.70
CA LYS A 242 -0.85 -11.21 0.31
C LYS A 242 -0.46 -10.30 1.48
N GLY A 243 -0.82 -10.63 2.71
CA GLY A 243 -0.64 -9.79 3.88
C GLY A 243 -1.75 -8.73 4.05
N TYR A 244 -1.87 -8.20 5.26
CA TYR A 244 -2.93 -7.25 5.63
C TYR A 244 -2.83 -5.91 4.89
N ASN A 245 -1.66 -5.26 4.92
CA ASN A 245 -1.52 -3.92 4.35
C ASN A 245 -1.71 -3.89 2.84
N SER A 246 -1.16 -4.88 2.13
CA SER A 246 -1.41 -5.04 0.69
C SER A 246 -2.89 -5.24 0.41
N THR A 247 -3.57 -6.12 1.14
CA THR A 247 -5.03 -6.32 1.01
C THR A 247 -5.81 -5.02 1.24
N ASN A 248 -5.51 -4.31 2.33
CA ASN A 248 -6.12 -3.03 2.66
C ASN A 248 -5.88 -1.97 1.58
N LYS A 249 -4.67 -1.91 1.02
CA LYS A 249 -4.33 -1.00 -0.08
C LYS A 249 -5.08 -1.35 -1.37
N TYR A 250 -5.27 -2.64 -1.67
CA TYR A 250 -6.09 -3.05 -2.82
C TYR A 250 -7.54 -2.59 -2.67
N ILE A 251 -8.13 -2.79 -1.48
CA ILE A 251 -9.50 -2.33 -1.18
C ILE A 251 -9.59 -0.80 -1.28
N GLN A 252 -8.64 -0.06 -0.70
CA GLN A 252 -8.62 1.40 -0.80
C GLN A 252 -8.49 1.90 -2.24
N ASN A 253 -7.67 1.25 -3.05
CA ASN A 253 -7.54 1.59 -4.47
C ASN A 253 -8.82 1.27 -5.24
N TYR A 254 -9.48 0.16 -4.92
CA TYR A 254 -10.79 -0.18 -5.47
C TYR A 254 -11.83 0.89 -5.12
N ILE A 255 -11.92 1.30 -3.84
CA ILE A 255 -12.81 2.40 -3.42
C ILE A 255 -12.48 3.71 -4.15
N LYS A 256 -11.19 4.03 -4.34
CA LYS A 256 -10.78 5.21 -5.10
C LYS A 256 -11.25 5.13 -6.56
N LYS A 257 -11.19 3.95 -7.18
CA LYS A 257 -11.71 3.73 -8.54
C LYS A 257 -13.23 3.88 -8.59
N LEU A 258 -13.97 3.27 -7.65
CA LEU A 258 -15.42 3.46 -7.53
C LEU A 258 -15.80 4.94 -7.42
N ARG A 259 -15.02 5.73 -6.67
CA ARG A 259 -15.23 7.18 -6.52
C ARG A 259 -14.82 8.01 -7.74
N ALA A 260 -14.01 7.43 -8.65
CA ALA A 260 -13.55 8.09 -9.86
C ALA A 260 -14.37 7.70 -11.09
N GLU A 261 -15.18 6.64 -11.00
CA GLU A 261 -16.12 6.25 -12.05
C GLU A 261 -17.39 7.13 -11.97
N PRO A 262 -17.82 7.76 -13.08
CA PRO A 262 -18.98 8.67 -13.12
C PRO A 262 -20.30 8.03 -12.68
N GLN A 263 -20.37 6.71 -12.63
CA GLN A 263 -21.60 5.95 -12.36
C GLN A 263 -21.92 5.82 -10.86
N PHE A 264 -21.01 6.25 -9.98
CA PHE A 264 -21.24 6.38 -8.54
C PHE A 264 -21.18 7.84 -8.07
N GLU A 265 -21.73 8.76 -8.86
CA GLU A 265 -22.41 9.90 -8.24
C GLU A 265 -23.57 9.35 -7.42
N ILE A 266 -23.27 8.86 -6.21
CA ILE A 266 -24.28 8.87 -5.15
C ILE A 266 -24.64 10.34 -5.06
N GLU A 267 -25.82 10.70 -5.55
CA GLU A 267 -26.42 12.01 -5.37
C GLU A 267 -26.71 12.17 -3.87
N ARG A 268 -25.64 12.44 -3.10
CA ARG A 268 -25.71 12.77 -1.67
C ARG A 268 -26.27 14.17 -1.46
N ARG A 269 -26.34 14.95 -2.53
CA ARG A 269 -26.87 16.30 -2.53
C ARG A 269 -28.38 16.17 -2.66
N SER A 270 -29.11 16.66 -1.67
CA SER A 270 -30.57 16.74 -1.74
C SER A 270 -31.07 17.70 -2.82
N SER A 271 -30.17 18.43 -3.50
CA SER A 271 -30.47 19.48 -4.46
C SER A 271 -29.33 19.64 -5.46
N ILE A 272 -29.70 19.81 -6.73
CA ILE A 272 -28.79 19.98 -7.85
C ILE A 272 -28.03 21.31 -7.68
N ARG A 273 -26.72 21.34 -7.97
CA ARG A 273 -25.95 22.59 -7.96
C ARG A 273 -26.00 23.24 -9.34
N LYS A 274 -26.29 24.53 -9.39
CA LYS A 274 -26.28 25.39 -10.58
C LYS A 274 -25.14 26.39 -10.49
N GLN A 275 -24.66 26.84 -11.65
CA GLN A 275 -23.76 27.98 -11.76
C GLN A 275 -24.59 29.22 -12.09
N PRO A 276 -24.29 30.40 -11.49
CA PRO A 276 -24.96 31.62 -11.89
C PRO A 276 -24.50 32.03 -13.30
N ALA A 277 -25.38 32.67 -14.07
CA ALA A 277 -25.08 33.10 -15.43
C ALA A 277 -23.88 34.08 -15.49
N LEU A 278 -23.70 34.86 -14.43
CA LEU A 278 -22.56 35.72 -14.17
C LEU A 278 -22.03 35.43 -12.75
N ILE A 279 -20.71 35.53 -12.54
CA ILE A 279 -20.15 35.41 -11.19
C ILE A 279 -20.71 36.55 -10.33
N LYS A 280 -21.48 36.20 -9.29
CA LYS A 280 -22.07 37.17 -8.36
C LYS A 280 -21.18 37.28 -7.12
N GLU A 281 -20.97 38.51 -6.66
CA GLU A 281 -20.33 38.79 -5.38
C GLU A 281 -21.38 38.85 -4.27
N ILE A 282 -21.01 38.41 -3.08
CA ILE A 282 -21.84 38.47 -1.88
C ILE A 282 -21.01 38.98 -0.71
N LYS A 283 -21.63 39.87 0.07
CA LYS A 283 -21.06 40.38 1.31
C LYS A 283 -21.41 39.44 2.46
N PHE A 284 -20.46 39.18 3.34
CA PHE A 284 -20.69 38.39 4.55
C PHE A 284 -19.93 38.96 5.74
N ILE A 285 -20.46 38.75 6.94
CA ILE A 285 -19.89 39.18 8.20
C ILE A 285 -19.37 37.93 8.92
N ASN A 286 -18.11 37.98 9.33
CA ASN A 286 -17.44 36.94 10.09
C ASN A 286 -16.76 37.57 11.30
N SER A 287 -17.09 37.11 12.51
CA SER A 287 -16.56 37.66 13.76
C SER A 287 -16.66 39.20 13.84
N GLY A 288 -17.80 39.75 13.42
CA GLY A 288 -18.06 41.20 13.39
C GLY A 288 -17.38 41.98 12.25
N THR A 289 -16.55 41.33 11.43
CA THR A 289 -15.87 41.99 10.29
C THR A 289 -16.57 41.66 8.97
N SER A 290 -16.75 42.68 8.13
CA SER A 290 -17.35 42.52 6.80
C SER A 290 -16.32 42.09 5.76
N HIS A 291 -16.71 41.14 4.91
CA HIS A 291 -15.91 40.59 3.82
C HIS A 291 -16.73 40.45 2.54
N LEU A 292 -16.03 40.31 1.41
CA LEU A 292 -16.61 39.98 0.11
C LEU A 292 -16.19 38.56 -0.30
N GLY A 293 -17.12 37.84 -0.92
CA GLY A 293 -16.86 36.55 -1.54
C GLY A 293 -17.59 36.45 -2.88
N THR A 294 -17.19 35.46 -3.67
CA THR A 294 -17.82 35.16 -4.97
C THR A 294 -18.61 33.87 -4.87
N ILE A 295 -19.72 33.79 -5.60
CA ILE A 295 -20.58 32.60 -5.66
C ILE A 295 -20.33 31.89 -7.00
N PRO A 296 -19.45 30.89 -7.08
CA PRO A 296 -19.25 30.10 -8.30
C PRO A 296 -20.35 29.05 -8.51
N GLU A 297 -21.02 28.59 -7.46
CA GLU A 297 -22.12 27.61 -7.55
C GLU A 297 -23.12 27.77 -6.39
N TYR A 298 -24.39 27.40 -6.62
CA TYR A 298 -25.47 27.41 -5.63
C TYR A 298 -26.42 26.22 -5.81
N CYS A 299 -27.15 25.82 -4.77
CA CYS A 299 -28.18 24.77 -4.88
C CYS A 299 -29.42 25.29 -5.62
N SER A 300 -30.08 24.48 -6.43
CA SER A 300 -31.28 24.86 -7.19
C SER A 300 -32.49 25.21 -6.31
N ASP A 301 -32.53 24.70 -5.09
CA ASP A 301 -33.50 25.04 -4.04
C ASP A 301 -33.01 26.16 -3.11
N PHE A 302 -31.85 26.77 -3.42
CA PHE A 302 -31.20 27.84 -2.66
C PHE A 302 -30.88 27.50 -1.21
N SER A 303 -30.88 26.22 -0.84
CA SER A 303 -30.54 25.73 0.51
C SER A 303 -29.06 25.93 0.89
N GLY A 304 -28.21 26.19 -0.09
CA GLY A 304 -26.79 26.44 0.13
C GLY A 304 -26.09 26.97 -1.11
N LEU A 305 -24.88 27.48 -0.89
CA LEU A 305 -24.02 28.03 -1.93
C LEU A 305 -22.57 27.68 -1.66
N TYR A 306 -21.71 27.85 -2.66
CA TYR A 306 -20.27 27.84 -2.46
C TYR A 306 -19.81 29.29 -2.36
N LEU A 307 -19.07 29.61 -1.31
CA LEU A 307 -18.50 30.94 -1.08
C LEU A 307 -17.00 30.87 -1.31
N ALA A 308 -16.55 31.41 -2.43
CA ALA A 308 -15.14 31.57 -2.74
C ALA A 308 -14.62 32.88 -2.14
N THR A 309 -13.69 32.77 -1.20
CA THR A 309 -13.18 33.91 -0.42
C THR A 309 -11.73 33.69 0.00
N LYS A 310 -11.00 34.78 0.19
CA LYS A 310 -9.64 34.76 0.76
C LYS A 310 -9.65 34.78 2.30
N THR A 311 -10.80 35.06 2.91
CA THR A 311 -10.94 35.09 4.37
C THR A 311 -10.82 33.68 4.94
N SER A 312 -10.08 33.53 6.04
CA SER A 312 -9.99 32.26 6.74
C SER A 312 -11.30 31.95 7.46
N ILE A 313 -11.93 30.83 7.10
CA ILE A 313 -13.19 30.36 7.66
C ILE A 313 -13.05 28.87 8.00
N ASN A 314 -13.65 28.44 9.11
CA ASN A 314 -13.61 27.06 9.59
C ASN A 314 -14.96 26.34 9.39
N PRO A 315 -14.98 25.02 9.17
CA PRO A 315 -16.22 24.23 9.21
C PRO A 315 -16.96 24.38 10.54
N ASN A 316 -18.29 24.28 10.49
CA ASN A 316 -19.25 24.49 11.58
C ASN A 316 -19.33 25.91 12.16
N GLN A 317 -18.60 26.86 11.57
CA GLN A 317 -18.71 28.26 11.94
C GLN A 317 -20.03 28.85 11.42
N VAL A 318 -20.66 29.72 12.22
CA VAL A 318 -21.80 30.54 11.79
C VAL A 318 -21.27 31.87 11.25
N ILE A 319 -21.75 32.27 10.08
CA ILE A 319 -21.50 33.56 9.46
C ILE A 319 -22.83 34.26 9.16
N THR A 320 -22.79 35.56 8.95
CA THR A 320 -23.97 36.30 8.49
C THR A 320 -23.79 36.67 7.02
N LEU A 321 -24.66 36.20 6.13
CA LEU A 321 -24.70 36.63 4.75
C LEU A 321 -25.57 37.88 4.63
N VAL A 322 -25.12 38.84 3.82
CA VAL A 322 -25.92 40.01 3.44
C VAL A 322 -26.48 39.76 2.05
N VAL A 323 -27.78 39.52 1.96
CA VAL A 323 -28.51 39.18 0.73
C VAL A 323 -29.50 40.31 0.46
N GLY A 324 -29.13 41.23 -0.43
CA GLY A 324 -29.87 42.49 -0.62
C GLY A 324 -29.79 43.35 0.63
N ASP A 325 -30.93 43.80 1.12
CA ASP A 325 -31.02 44.60 2.36
C ASP A 325 -31.18 43.75 3.63
N GLN A 326 -31.12 42.42 3.49
CA GLN A 326 -31.32 41.50 4.62
C GLN A 326 -30.04 40.82 5.07
N MET A 327 -29.98 40.54 6.38
CA MET A 327 -28.94 39.74 7.01
C MET A 327 -29.51 38.38 7.39
N CYS A 328 -28.81 37.30 7.03
CA CYS A 328 -29.22 35.95 7.37
C CYS A 328 -28.07 35.12 7.92
N GLU A 329 -28.35 34.27 8.89
CA GLU A 329 -27.37 33.32 9.39
C GLU A 329 -27.15 32.19 8.39
N ALA A 330 -25.89 31.79 8.27
CA ALA A 330 -25.49 30.66 7.45
C ALA A 330 -24.37 29.88 8.12
N ILE A 331 -24.35 28.57 7.89
CA ILE A 331 -23.41 27.65 8.53
C ILE A 331 -22.42 27.15 7.49
N ILE A 332 -21.14 27.19 7.84
CA ILE A 332 -20.08 26.62 7.02
C ILE A 332 -20.09 25.10 7.17
N VAL A 333 -20.36 24.38 6.09
CA VAL A 333 -20.47 22.91 6.13
C VAL A 333 -19.11 22.26 5.92
N HIS A 334 -18.29 22.80 5.03
CA HIS A 334 -16.97 22.28 4.72
C HIS A 334 -16.09 23.34 4.06
N LYS A 335 -14.78 23.12 4.09
CA LYS A 335 -13.77 23.91 3.38
C LYS A 335 -13.08 23.02 2.36
N ASN A 336 -13.01 23.47 1.12
CA ASN A 336 -12.42 22.73 0.02
C ASN A 336 -11.97 23.70 -1.10
N VAL A 337 -11.47 23.10 -2.17
CA VAL A 337 -11.15 23.79 -3.40
C VAL A 337 -12.13 23.29 -4.46
N LEU A 338 -12.84 24.22 -5.08
CA LEU A 338 -13.76 23.95 -6.18
C LEU A 338 -13.03 24.22 -7.49
N THR A 339 -12.86 23.18 -8.30
CA THR A 339 -12.34 23.31 -9.67
C THR A 339 -13.51 23.20 -10.63
N THR A 340 -13.85 24.30 -11.31
CA THR A 340 -14.73 24.28 -12.48
C THR A 340 -13.89 24.15 -13.74
N TYR A 341 -14.51 23.86 -14.89
CA TYR A 341 -13.80 23.63 -16.18
C TYR A 341 -12.83 24.75 -16.59
N GLN A 342 -12.97 25.96 -16.03
CA GLN A 342 -12.16 27.13 -16.42
C GLN A 342 -11.40 27.78 -15.25
N LYS A 343 -11.72 27.47 -13.99
CA LYS A 343 -11.15 28.19 -12.84
C LYS A 343 -11.18 27.36 -11.56
N THR A 344 -10.17 27.60 -10.72
CA THR A 344 -10.07 27.00 -9.39
C THR A 344 -10.38 28.05 -8.32
N TYR A 345 -11.29 27.73 -7.41
CA TYR A 345 -11.76 28.60 -6.34
C TYR A 345 -11.44 27.97 -4.97
N SER A 346 -10.71 28.71 -4.14
CA SER A 346 -10.56 28.37 -2.73
C SER A 346 -11.73 28.96 -1.95
N GLY A 347 -12.42 28.14 -1.15
CA GLY A 347 -13.63 28.60 -0.47
C GLY A 347 -14.24 27.56 0.45
N CYS A 348 -15.54 27.70 0.63
CA CYS A 348 -16.31 26.88 1.55
C CYS A 348 -17.74 26.66 1.07
N GLY A 349 -18.29 25.48 1.41
CA GLY A 349 -19.70 25.21 1.26
C GLY A 349 -20.48 25.85 2.40
N VAL A 350 -21.50 26.62 2.07
CA VAL A 350 -22.35 27.37 2.99
C VAL A 350 -23.77 26.83 2.93
N LYS A 351 -24.38 26.57 4.09
CA LYS A 351 -25.79 26.19 4.24
C LYS A 351 -26.57 27.39 4.76
N ILE A 352 -27.66 27.73 4.07
CA ILE A 352 -28.56 28.82 4.45
C ILE A 352 -29.70 28.23 5.29
N THR A 353 -29.94 28.81 6.45
CA THR A 353 -30.94 28.30 7.41
C THR A 353 -32.28 29.02 7.34
N SER A 354 -32.32 30.24 6.78
CA SER A 354 -33.53 31.08 6.68
C SER A 354 -34.25 30.88 5.34
N GLU A 355 -35.53 30.50 5.36
CA GLU A 355 -36.36 30.40 4.13
C GLU A 355 -36.52 31.74 3.40
N ASN A 356 -36.63 32.85 4.14
CA ASN A 356 -36.75 34.18 3.55
C ASN A 356 -35.50 34.54 2.74
N ALA A 357 -34.32 34.20 3.27
CA ALA A 357 -33.06 34.43 2.58
C ALA A 357 -32.92 33.63 1.29
N LYS A 358 -33.50 32.42 1.23
CA LYS A 358 -33.51 31.59 0.02
C LYS A 358 -34.31 32.26 -1.11
N SER A 359 -35.47 32.84 -0.77
CA SER A 359 -36.31 33.55 -1.75
C SER A 359 -35.57 34.74 -2.37
N ILE A 360 -34.95 35.60 -1.56
CA ILE A 360 -34.23 36.78 -2.05
C ILE A 360 -32.98 36.38 -2.84
N LEU A 361 -32.26 35.34 -2.39
CA LEU A 361 -31.11 34.83 -3.12
C LEU A 361 -31.52 34.29 -4.50
N SER A 362 -32.72 33.72 -4.62
CA SER A 362 -33.25 33.26 -5.91
C SER A 362 -33.42 34.40 -6.90
N GLU A 363 -33.95 35.53 -6.46
CA GLU A 363 -34.10 36.73 -7.29
C GLU A 363 -32.74 37.28 -7.74
N GLN A 364 -31.74 37.31 -6.85
CA GLN A 364 -30.42 37.86 -7.15
C GLN A 364 -29.55 36.99 -8.06
N LEU A 365 -29.69 35.67 -7.96
CA LEU A 365 -28.90 34.72 -8.73
C LEU A 365 -29.55 34.34 -10.06
N CYS A 366 -30.87 34.53 -10.20
CA CYS A 366 -31.61 34.25 -11.42
C CYS A 366 -31.95 35.49 -12.27
N ALA A 367 -31.79 36.70 -11.72
CA ALA A 367 -31.75 37.95 -12.49
C ALA A 367 -30.35 38.18 -13.11
#